data_AF-A0A2E0X8N0-F1
#
_entry.id   AF-A0A2E0X8N0-F1
#
_cell.length_a   1.000
_cell.length_b   1.000
_cell.length_c   1.000
_cell.angle_alpha   90.00
_cell.angle_beta   90.00
_cell.angle_gamma   90.00
#
_symmetry.space_group_name_H-M   'P 1'
#
loop_
_entity.id
_entity.type
_entity.pdbx_description
1 polymer ?
#
loop_
_entity_poly.entity_id
_entity_poly.type
_entity_poly.pdbx_seq_one_letter_code
_entity_poly.pdbx_strand_id
1 'polypeptide(L)'
;MVEEVQRRTGRSLQECRRILSCPTLDEYWRLTGDGPNDLDERDPAESDSSLAPYLLRATLETERKVGPDGDIGYCFAYWDRKKRILREQYGVHWRTPAEMNPETFYD
;
A
#
# COMPACT_ATOMS: atom_id res chain seq x y z
N MET A 1 -12.53 -5.51 -4.16
CA MET A 1 -11.93 -4.31 -3.54
C MET A 1 -12.86 -3.72 -2.49
N VAL A 2 -14.07 -3.27 -2.86
CA VAL A 2 -15.04 -2.71 -1.87
C VAL A 2 -15.33 -3.71 -0.75
N GLU A 3 -15.56 -4.97 -1.10
CA GLU A 3 -15.84 -6.04 -0.12
C GLU A 3 -14.65 -6.33 0.81
N GLU A 4 -13.42 -6.19 0.33
CA GLU A 4 -12.23 -6.39 1.18
C GLU A 4 -12.08 -5.24 2.19
N VAL A 5 -12.33 -4.00 1.75
CA VAL A 5 -12.38 -2.85 2.67
C VAL A 5 -13.49 -3.05 3.69
N GLN A 6 -14.68 -3.49 3.27
CA GLN A 6 -15.78 -3.80 4.18
C GLN A 6 -15.40 -4.90 5.18
N ARG A 7 -14.74 -5.96 4.72
CA ARG A 7 -14.27 -7.07 5.57
C ARG A 7 -13.31 -6.59 6.66
N ARG A 8 -12.41 -5.67 6.34
CA ARG A 8 -11.42 -5.11 7.28
C ARG A 8 -12.02 -4.08 8.24
N THR A 9 -12.93 -3.23 7.77
CA THR A 9 -13.43 -2.10 8.58
C THR A 9 -14.79 -2.34 9.23
N GLY A 10 -15.55 -3.35 8.81
CA GLY A 10 -16.92 -3.61 9.26
C GLY A 10 -17.92 -2.49 8.90
N ARG A 11 -17.56 -1.61 7.96
CA ARG A 11 -18.35 -0.40 7.62
C ARG A 11 -19.41 -0.68 6.57
N SER A 12 -20.30 0.29 6.36
CA SER A 12 -21.27 0.22 5.27
C SER A 12 -20.59 0.21 3.89
N LEU A 13 -21.25 -0.37 2.88
CA LEU A 13 -20.75 -0.38 1.49
C LEU A 13 -20.53 1.03 0.94
N GLN A 14 -21.36 1.99 1.35
CA GLN A 14 -21.24 3.40 0.93
C GLN A 14 -19.96 4.04 1.48
N GLU A 15 -19.65 3.82 2.75
CA GLU A 15 -18.40 4.28 3.35
C GLU A 15 -17.18 3.60 2.72
N CYS A 16 -17.25 2.29 2.44
CA CYS A 16 -16.16 1.57 1.79
C CYS A 16 -15.87 2.12 0.39
N ARG A 17 -16.91 2.49 -0.37
CA ARG A 17 -16.76 3.17 -1.67
C ARG A 17 -16.14 4.56 -1.53
N ARG A 18 -16.52 5.34 -0.49
CA ARG A 18 -15.87 6.62 -0.19
C ARG A 18 -14.38 6.41 0.09
N ILE A 19 -14.04 5.47 0.97
CA ILE A 19 -12.65 5.17 1.34
C ILE A 19 -11.83 4.77 0.12
N LEU A 20 -12.36 3.92 -0.77
CA LEU A 20 -11.65 3.56 -2.01
C LEU A 20 -11.49 4.73 -2.99
N SER A 21 -12.31 5.76 -2.89
CA SER A 21 -12.30 6.90 -3.80
C SER A 21 -11.40 8.02 -3.27
N CYS A 22 -11.54 8.36 -2.00
CA CYS A 22 -10.86 9.45 -1.31
C CYS A 22 -10.59 9.06 0.16
N PRO A 23 -9.63 8.15 0.43
CA PRO A 23 -9.21 7.86 1.79
C PRO A 23 -8.35 9.02 2.31
N THR A 24 -8.38 9.26 3.62
CA THR A 24 -7.31 10.02 4.27
C THR A 24 -6.04 9.15 4.37
N LEU A 25 -4.88 9.76 4.60
CA LEU A 25 -3.63 8.99 4.85
C LEU A 25 -3.78 8.05 6.04
N ASP A 26 -4.40 8.51 7.12
CA ASP A 26 -4.65 7.71 8.32
C ASP A 26 -5.63 6.54 8.05
N GLU A 27 -6.61 6.72 7.16
CA GLU A 27 -7.48 5.61 6.73
C GLU A 27 -6.71 4.59 5.89
N TYR A 28 -5.84 5.04 4.99
CA TYR A 28 -4.95 4.18 4.22
C TYR A 28 -4.04 3.38 5.15
N TRP A 29 -3.29 4.03 6.04
CA TRP A 29 -2.37 3.38 6.96
C TRP A 29 -3.05 2.36 7.86
N ARG A 30 -4.22 2.69 8.42
CA ARG A 30 -4.97 1.74 9.27
C ARG A 30 -5.49 0.53 8.49
N LEU A 31 -5.75 0.67 7.19
CA LEU A 31 -6.26 -0.40 6.35
C LEU A 31 -5.19 -1.37 5.86
N THR A 32 -4.00 -0.85 5.58
CA THR A 32 -2.93 -1.61 4.93
C THR A 32 -1.78 -1.95 5.86
N GLY A 33 -1.62 -1.23 6.97
CA GLY A 33 -0.44 -1.35 7.83
C GLY A 33 0.79 -0.63 7.28
N ASP A 34 0.70 0.03 6.11
CA ASP A 34 1.80 0.82 5.50
C ASP A 34 2.04 2.18 6.23
N GLY A 35 1.71 2.26 7.52
CA GLY A 35 1.91 3.44 8.35
C GLY A 35 3.39 3.76 8.54
N PRO A 36 3.73 4.99 8.99
CA PRO A 36 5.11 5.33 9.31
C PRO A 36 5.62 4.40 10.42
N ASN A 37 6.82 3.86 10.23
CA ASN A 37 7.63 3.24 11.27
C ASN A 37 8.81 4.16 11.56
N ASP A 38 9.39 4.06 12.76
CA ASP A 38 10.54 4.90 13.14
C ASP A 38 11.89 4.33 12.64
N LEU A 39 11.85 3.26 11.83
CA LEU A 39 13.03 2.45 11.50
C LEU A 39 13.56 2.69 10.08
N ASP A 40 12.68 3.02 9.13
CA ASP A 40 13.04 3.14 7.71
C ASP A 40 12.80 4.55 7.16
N GLU A 41 13.69 5.01 6.29
CA GLU A 41 13.41 6.15 5.42
C GLU A 41 12.31 5.77 4.41
N ARG A 42 11.37 6.69 4.21
CA ARG A 42 10.18 6.48 3.38
C ARG A 42 10.20 7.30 2.11
N ASP A 43 9.56 6.78 1.06
CA ASP A 43 9.35 7.59 -0.13
C ASP A 43 8.37 8.74 0.20
N PRO A 44 8.68 9.99 -0.19
CA PRO A 44 7.80 11.13 0.06
C PRO A 44 6.37 10.95 -0.48
N ALA A 45 6.19 10.15 -1.54
CA ALA A 45 4.88 9.82 -2.09
C ALA A 45 3.95 9.15 -1.06
N GLU A 46 4.51 8.46 -0.06
CA GLU A 46 3.72 7.78 0.98
C GLU A 46 3.14 8.73 2.03
N SER A 47 3.66 9.96 2.09
CA SER A 47 3.15 11.05 2.94
C SER A 47 2.28 12.03 2.16
N ASP A 48 2.14 11.86 0.85
CA ASP A 48 1.28 12.71 0.02
C ASP A 48 -0.18 12.24 0.09
N SER A 49 -1.02 13.06 0.71
CA SER A 49 -2.45 12.76 0.84
C SER A 49 -3.20 12.64 -0.49
N SER A 50 -2.72 13.30 -1.55
CA SER A 50 -3.32 13.19 -2.89
C SER A 50 -3.11 11.82 -3.51
N LEU A 51 -2.07 11.10 -3.07
CA LEU A 51 -1.72 9.77 -3.56
C LEU A 51 -2.38 8.65 -2.76
N ALA A 52 -2.96 8.95 -1.59
CA ALA A 52 -3.60 7.95 -0.72
C ALA A 52 -4.61 7.02 -1.44
N PRO A 53 -5.50 7.50 -2.34
CA PRO A 53 -6.40 6.59 -3.07
C PRO A 53 -5.65 5.59 -3.96
N TYR A 54 -4.56 6.03 -4.61
CA TYR A 54 -3.77 5.20 -5.51
C TYR A 54 -2.93 4.20 -4.73
N LEU A 55 -2.31 4.64 -3.62
CA LEU A 55 -1.57 3.77 -2.71
C LEU A 55 -2.48 2.68 -2.14
N LEU A 56 -3.66 3.04 -1.65
CA LEU A 56 -4.62 2.07 -1.12
C LEU A 56 -5.04 1.03 -2.17
N ARG A 57 -5.40 1.48 -3.39
CA ARG A 57 -5.80 0.57 -4.47
C ARG A 57 -4.66 -0.33 -4.91
N ALA A 58 -3.46 0.22 -5.06
CA ALA A 58 -2.28 -0.53 -5.44
C ALA A 58 -1.92 -1.58 -4.38
N THR A 59 -2.00 -1.25 -3.09
CA THR A 59 -1.79 -2.21 -1.99
C THR A 59 -2.81 -3.35 -2.06
N LEU A 60 -4.11 -3.05 -2.09
CA LEU A 60 -5.16 -4.09 -2.13
C LEU A 60 -5.05 -4.99 -3.37
N GLU A 61 -4.66 -4.42 -4.52
CA GLU A 61 -4.44 -5.20 -5.73
C GLU A 61 -3.18 -6.07 -5.65
N THR A 62 -2.13 -5.57 -4.98
CA THR A 62 -0.89 -6.30 -4.74
C THR A 62 -1.14 -7.49 -3.84
N GLU A 63 -1.76 -7.30 -2.67
CA GLU A 63 -2.11 -8.38 -1.74
C GLU A 63 -2.95 -9.47 -2.44
N ARG A 64 -3.92 -9.09 -3.27
CA ARG A 64 -4.73 -10.05 -4.03
C ARG A 64 -3.92 -10.87 -5.03
N LYS A 65 -2.85 -10.30 -5.60
CA LYS A 65 -2.06 -10.93 -6.66
C LYS A 65 -0.87 -11.73 -6.14
N VAL A 66 -0.22 -11.23 -5.10
CA VAL A 66 0.94 -11.88 -4.46
C VAL A 66 0.46 -12.99 -3.53
N GLY A 67 -0.70 -12.82 -2.88
CA GLY A 67 -1.22 -13.77 -1.91
C GLY A 67 -0.75 -13.43 -0.49
N PRO A 68 -0.96 -14.35 0.47
CA PRO A 68 -0.59 -14.13 1.85
C PRO A 68 0.93 -14.12 2.03
N ASP A 69 1.38 -13.41 3.06
CA ASP A 69 2.74 -13.47 3.58
C ASP A 69 3.04 -14.88 4.13
N GLY A 70 4.26 -15.37 3.97
CA GLY A 70 4.64 -16.69 4.48
C GLY A 70 5.93 -17.29 3.95
N ASP A 71 6.53 -16.73 2.89
CA ASP A 71 7.77 -17.23 2.30
C ASP A 71 8.88 -16.15 2.33
N ILE A 72 10.13 -16.62 2.43
CA ILE A 72 11.35 -15.81 2.29
C ILE A 72 11.30 -15.01 0.97
N GLY A 73 11.56 -13.71 1.04
CA GLY A 73 11.52 -12.78 -0.09
C GLY A 73 10.14 -12.24 -0.45
N TYR A 74 9.11 -12.51 0.37
CA TYR A 74 7.76 -11.98 0.16
C TYR A 74 7.76 -10.45 0.07
N CYS A 75 8.54 -9.77 0.90
CA CYS A 75 8.58 -8.30 0.89
C CYS A 75 9.01 -7.75 -0.47
N PHE A 76 10.01 -8.36 -1.11
CA PHE A 76 10.50 -7.94 -2.43
C PHE A 76 9.46 -8.19 -3.52
N ALA A 77 8.78 -9.35 -3.49
CA ALA A 77 7.70 -9.65 -4.43
C ALA A 77 6.54 -8.67 -4.29
N TYR A 78 6.17 -8.36 -3.04
CA TYR A 78 5.14 -7.38 -2.71
C TYR A 78 5.52 -5.96 -3.20
N TRP A 79 6.72 -5.48 -2.87
CA TRP A 79 7.16 -4.13 -3.25
C TRP A 79 7.33 -3.97 -4.75
N ASP A 80 7.96 -4.92 -5.45
CA ASP A 80 8.09 -4.87 -6.90
C ASP A 80 6.71 -4.83 -7.57
N ARG A 81 5.76 -5.63 -7.07
CA ARG A 81 4.41 -5.64 -7.61
C ARG A 81 3.65 -4.33 -7.36
N LYS A 82 3.69 -3.80 -6.13
CA LYS A 82 3.07 -2.52 -5.77
C LYS A 82 3.67 -1.38 -6.61
N LYS A 83 5.00 -1.33 -6.73
CA LYS A 83 5.73 -0.36 -7.55
C LYS A 83 5.30 -0.38 -9.01
N ARG A 84 5.19 -1.57 -9.61
CA ARG A 84 4.71 -1.71 -11.00
C ARG A 84 3.29 -1.20 -11.18
N ILE A 85 2.37 -1.55 -10.27
CA ILE A 85 0.97 -1.09 -10.34
C ILE A 85 0.91 0.45 -10.23
N LEU A 86 1.64 1.04 -9.28
CA LEU A 86 1.71 2.49 -9.08
C LEU A 86 2.21 3.20 -10.33
N ARG A 87 3.29 2.71 -10.93
CA ARG A 87 3.87 3.30 -12.14
C ARG A 87 2.96 3.13 -13.36
N GLU A 88 2.50 1.91 -13.63
CA GLU A 88 1.81 1.56 -14.87
C GLU A 88 0.36 2.05 -14.91
N GLN A 89 -0.36 2.00 -13.79
CA GLN A 89 -1.78 2.36 -13.75
C GLN A 89 -2.02 3.81 -13.33
N TYR A 90 -1.15 4.36 -12.49
CA TYR A 90 -1.37 5.67 -11.86
C TYR A 90 -0.28 6.70 -12.15
N GLY A 91 0.79 6.31 -12.85
CA GLY A 91 1.91 7.22 -13.14
C GLY A 91 2.69 7.67 -11.90
N VAL A 92 2.54 6.96 -10.77
CA VAL A 92 3.18 7.31 -9.50
C VAL A 92 4.55 6.66 -9.44
N HIS A 93 5.58 7.50 -9.29
CA HIS A 93 6.94 7.06 -9.05
C HIS A 93 7.15 6.85 -7.55
N TRP A 94 7.10 5.59 -7.12
CA TRP A 94 7.32 5.17 -5.74
C TRP A 94 8.60 4.33 -5.65
N ARG A 95 9.46 4.63 -4.66
CA ARG A 95 10.64 3.83 -4.34
C ARG A 95 10.32 2.82 -3.25
N THR A 96 10.90 1.63 -3.35
CA THR A 96 10.71 0.56 -2.36
C THR A 96 11.51 0.85 -1.08
N PRO A 97 11.15 0.26 0.07
CA PRO A 97 11.98 0.33 1.28
C PRO A 97 13.44 -0.07 1.04
N ALA A 98 13.69 -1.14 0.28
CA ALA A 98 15.06 -1.57 -0.06
C ALA A 98 15.83 -0.56 -0.95
N GLU A 99 15.14 0.24 -1.77
CA GLU A 99 15.78 1.30 -2.56
C GLU A 99 16.06 2.56 -1.72
N MET A 100 15.22 2.83 -0.74
CA MET A 100 15.37 3.94 0.19
C MET A 100 16.42 3.66 1.26
N ASN A 101 16.57 2.39 1.66
CA ASN A 101 17.40 1.97 2.78
C ASN A 101 18.35 0.83 2.33
N PRO A 102 19.39 1.14 1.52
CA PRO A 102 20.27 0.12 0.95
C PRO A 102 21.13 -0.61 1.99
N GLU A 103 21.29 -0.04 3.18
CA GLU A 103 22.03 -0.63 4.30
C GLU A 103 21.18 -1.62 5.13
N THR A 104 19.88 -1.67 4.89
CA THR A 104 18.94 -2.54 5.63
C THR A 104 18.75 -3.85 4.88
N PHE A 105 18.87 -4.96 5.60
CA PHE A 105 18.56 -6.29 5.09
C PHE A 105 17.08 -6.59 5.32
N TYR A 106 16.36 -6.80 4.22
CA TYR A 106 14.96 -7.19 4.22
C TYR A 106 14.80 -8.63 3.74
N ASP A 107 13.72 -9.29 4.17
CA ASP A 107 13.28 -10.61 3.70
C ASP A 107 11.75 -10.69 3.67
#